data_AF-A0A7K2HU84-F1
#
_entry.id   AF-A0A7K2HU84-F1
#
_cell.length_a   1.000
_cell.length_b   1.000
_cell.length_c   1.000
_cell.angle_alpha   90.00
_cell.angle_beta   90.00
_cell.angle_gamma   90.00
#
_symmetry.space_group_name_H-M   'P 1'
#
loop_
_entity.id
_entity.type
_entity.pdbx_description
1 polymer ?
#
loop_
_entity_poly.entity_id
_entity_poly.type
_entity_poly.pdbx_seq_one_letter_code
_entity_poly.pdbx_strand_id
1 'polypeptide(L)'
;MAIAIRSELELPTLRILLDPQRRNFSEAVFQVVVGRATPQEVARCQLEDLGMPNTLTGRNPVEGKQLTIPEDVVTAIQEAVSGLKSPLPPHRALWLEFPSPRGFLYVMPWERLLEPLDRPLFRLPNHLVRPQVPGDTLEVALCSSAPMAKSAFVPPYHLAMLAEHYQSIPQRAVTVHVFTDERWFPEMRDTFADNPSVVVYDPDAARRYDLPERDPQVATVGGVSSPWLQWMRDVTGDKPIDFVHFVTHGYLSGDLGAIALASSPVVKTDQHWSRFIGSVELDMFMSQVGAWGLGLTSPPHNFSEAGLRALADSIALIRSGVAITHISDRDPDGAQLGAVLQAVFAPDVDLTPVPGVTCWTHPLFTEVPDTSYEAAGIDDSSSMFATDTMKTALAEADTASWVASASRVLETQQMRWLPDSADEAPDLAAVTALQNVAALVERHVNQAYPQQFEGGAS
;
A
#
# COMPACT_ATOMS: atom_id res chain seq x y z
N MET A 1 -7.69 10.79 -12.83
CA MET A 1 -8.22 10.36 -11.51
C MET A 1 -7.73 11.13 -10.28
N ALA A 2 -6.42 11.28 -9.98
CA ALA A 2 -6.00 12.05 -8.78
C ALA A 2 -6.56 13.49 -8.74
N ILE A 3 -6.73 14.12 -9.92
CA ILE A 3 -7.40 15.41 -10.09
C ILE A 3 -8.88 15.36 -9.63
N ALA A 4 -9.60 14.27 -9.88
CA ALA A 4 -11.00 14.10 -9.48
C ALA A 4 -11.12 14.04 -7.96
N ILE A 5 -10.35 13.16 -7.29
CA ILE A 5 -10.28 13.07 -5.82
C ILE A 5 -10.00 14.44 -5.20
N ARG A 6 -8.94 15.11 -5.68
CA ARG A 6 -8.57 16.44 -5.22
C ARG A 6 -9.70 17.44 -5.39
N SER A 7 -10.35 17.44 -6.56
CA SER A 7 -11.38 18.39 -6.95
C SER A 7 -12.69 18.21 -6.20
N GLU A 8 -13.07 16.96 -5.91
CA GLU A 8 -14.28 16.61 -5.16
C GLU A 8 -14.13 16.88 -3.68
N LEU A 9 -12.96 16.58 -3.12
CA LEU A 9 -12.69 16.69 -1.68
C LEU A 9 -11.98 17.99 -1.29
N GLU A 10 -11.89 18.96 -2.21
CA GLU A 10 -11.26 20.28 -2.01
C GLU A 10 -9.85 20.24 -1.35
N LEU A 11 -9.04 19.25 -1.71
CA LEU A 11 -7.80 18.95 -0.98
C LEU A 11 -6.67 19.94 -1.28
N PRO A 12 -5.91 20.39 -0.25
CA PRO A 12 -4.66 21.10 -0.46
C PRO A 12 -3.59 20.13 -0.98
N THR A 13 -3.10 20.38 -2.19
CA THR A 13 -2.21 19.47 -2.89
C THR A 13 -0.95 20.19 -3.37
N LEU A 14 0.20 19.56 -3.14
CA LEU A 14 1.48 19.89 -3.75
C LEU A 14 1.69 18.93 -4.93
N ARG A 15 1.67 19.47 -6.15
CA ARG A 15 1.95 18.74 -7.38
C ARG A 15 3.43 18.87 -7.69
N ILE A 16 4.07 17.74 -7.97
CA ILE A 16 5.49 17.69 -8.35
C ILE A 16 5.59 16.94 -9.67
N LEU A 17 6.00 17.64 -10.73
CA LEU A 17 6.05 17.12 -12.09
C LEU A 17 7.34 17.53 -12.79
N LEU A 18 7.70 16.81 -13.85
CA LEU A 18 8.74 17.25 -14.76
C LEU A 18 8.18 18.33 -15.67
N ASP A 19 8.98 19.36 -15.97
CA ASP A 19 8.56 20.45 -16.85
C ASP A 19 8.12 19.88 -18.22
N PRO A 20 6.81 19.93 -18.56
CA PRO A 20 6.31 19.35 -19.80
C PRO A 20 6.72 20.15 -21.03
N GLN A 21 7.15 21.41 -20.87
CA GLN A 21 7.60 22.27 -21.96
C GLN A 21 9.04 21.97 -22.38
N ARG A 22 9.82 21.33 -21.48
CA ARG A 22 11.22 20.95 -21.70
C ARG A 22 11.30 19.54 -22.28
N ARG A 23 11.76 19.41 -23.53
CA ARG A 23 11.91 18.09 -24.20
C ARG A 23 12.85 17.11 -23.46
N ASN A 24 13.77 17.61 -22.65
CA ASN A 24 14.74 16.82 -21.91
C ASN A 24 14.30 16.48 -20.47
N PHE A 25 13.16 17.01 -20.02
CA PHE A 25 12.62 16.80 -18.66
C PHE A 25 13.65 17.00 -17.53
N SER A 26 14.53 17.99 -17.66
CA SER A 26 15.63 18.22 -16.70
C SER A 26 15.25 19.04 -15.46
N GLU A 27 14.02 19.56 -15.42
CA GLU A 27 13.55 20.43 -14.33
C GLU A 27 12.33 19.82 -13.64
N ALA A 28 12.31 19.90 -12.32
CA ALA A 28 11.15 19.64 -11.50
C ALA A 28 10.40 20.96 -11.23
N VAL A 29 9.08 20.93 -11.40
CA VAL A 29 8.19 22.05 -11.14
C VAL A 29 7.30 21.69 -9.94
N PHE A 30 7.20 22.62 -9.00
CA PHE A 30 6.38 22.49 -7.80
C PHE A 30 5.17 23.41 -7.93
N GLN A 31 3.97 22.85 -7.82
CA GLN A 31 2.74 23.61 -7.92
C GLN A 31 1.85 23.38 -6.71
N VAL A 32 1.23 24.44 -6.22
CA VAL A 32 0.21 24.36 -5.16
C VAL A 32 -1.16 24.54 -5.79
N VAL A 33 -2.12 23.75 -5.32
CA VAL A 33 -3.52 23.79 -5.77
C VAL A 33 -4.44 23.36 -4.63
N VAL A 34 -5.65 23.91 -4.60
CA VAL A 34 -6.73 23.48 -3.70
C VAL A 34 -7.94 23.15 -4.55
N GLY A 35 -8.47 21.93 -4.41
CA GLY A 35 -9.67 21.52 -5.13
C GLY A 35 -9.56 21.66 -6.66
N ARG A 36 -10.54 22.38 -7.23
CA ARG A 36 -10.66 22.68 -8.66
C ARG A 36 -9.88 23.92 -9.11
N ALA A 37 -9.13 24.57 -8.22
CA ALA A 37 -8.38 25.77 -8.57
C ALA A 37 -7.32 25.49 -9.65
N THR A 38 -6.90 26.54 -10.35
CA THR A 38 -5.77 26.44 -11.29
C THR A 38 -4.48 26.22 -10.51
N PRO A 39 -3.67 25.20 -10.86
CA PRO A 39 -2.37 25.00 -10.23
C PRO A 39 -1.45 26.22 -10.39
N GLN A 40 -0.85 26.66 -9.29
CA GLN A 40 0.08 27.78 -9.27
C GLN A 40 1.50 27.26 -9.07
N GLU A 41 2.41 27.57 -10.00
CA GLU A 41 3.84 27.28 -9.81
C GLU A 41 4.38 28.13 -8.66
N VAL A 42 4.99 27.47 -7.68
CA VAL A 42 5.59 28.10 -6.49
C VAL A 42 7.10 28.02 -6.50
N ALA A 43 7.66 26.97 -7.11
CA ALA A 43 9.10 26.76 -7.19
C ALA A 43 9.49 25.85 -8.35
N ARG A 44 10.78 25.87 -8.68
CA ARG A 44 11.41 25.14 -9.77
C ARG A 44 12.88 24.87 -9.43
N CYS A 45 13.39 23.70 -9.79
CA CYS A 45 14.84 23.40 -9.73
C CYS A 45 15.25 22.38 -10.79
N GLN A 46 16.56 22.22 -11.00
CA GLN A 46 17.06 21.14 -11.85
C GLN A 46 16.98 19.81 -11.12
N LEU A 47 16.82 18.70 -11.85
CA LEU A 47 16.85 17.37 -11.27
C LEU A 47 18.21 17.04 -10.62
N GLU A 48 19.30 17.61 -11.14
CA GLU A 48 20.63 17.46 -10.53
C GLU A 48 20.69 18.07 -9.12
N ASP A 49 19.98 19.16 -8.87
CA ASP A 49 19.88 19.81 -7.55
C ASP A 49 19.12 18.94 -6.54
N LEU A 50 18.27 18.03 -7.04
CA LEU A 50 17.58 17.03 -6.24
C LEU A 50 18.46 15.79 -5.92
N GLY A 51 19.68 15.73 -6.48
CA GLY A 51 20.53 14.55 -6.42
C GLY A 51 20.04 13.41 -7.33
N MET A 52 19.16 13.69 -8.28
CA MET A 52 18.61 12.68 -9.18
C MET A 52 19.56 12.45 -10.37
N PRO A 53 19.84 11.20 -10.74
CA PRO A 53 20.68 10.92 -11.90
C PRO A 53 19.90 11.19 -13.20
N ASN A 54 20.63 11.64 -14.22
CA ASN A 54 20.06 11.87 -15.56
C ASN A 54 19.45 10.60 -16.20
N THR A 55 19.82 9.41 -15.72
CA THR A 55 19.19 8.12 -16.06
C THR A 55 19.24 7.20 -14.84
N LEU A 56 18.12 6.60 -14.44
CA LEU A 56 18.10 5.52 -13.46
C LEU A 56 18.31 4.19 -14.19
N THR A 57 19.58 3.83 -14.41
CA THR A 57 19.93 2.47 -14.79
C THR A 57 20.20 1.68 -13.50
N GLY A 58 19.48 0.58 -13.28
CA GLY A 58 19.40 -0.17 -12.02
C GLY A 58 20.68 -0.80 -11.48
N ARG A 59 21.87 -0.41 -11.97
CA ARG A 59 23.16 -0.87 -11.44
C ARG A 59 23.65 -0.06 -10.24
N ASN A 60 23.20 1.18 -10.07
CA ASN A 60 23.55 2.04 -8.94
C ASN A 60 22.26 2.57 -8.29
N PRO A 61 21.75 1.95 -7.20
CA PRO A 61 20.63 2.52 -6.47
C PRO A 61 21.03 3.89 -5.93
N VAL A 62 20.20 4.90 -6.16
CA VAL A 62 20.37 6.20 -5.50
C VAL A 62 20.00 6.02 -4.05
N GLU A 63 20.98 6.19 -3.16
CA GLU A 63 20.74 6.11 -1.73
C GLU A 63 19.84 7.26 -1.31
N GLY A 64 18.78 6.96 -0.55
CA GLY A 64 17.80 7.97 -0.13
C GLY A 64 18.43 9.17 0.59
N LYS A 65 19.58 8.95 1.26
CA LYS A 65 20.36 9.96 1.99
C LYS A 65 21.08 10.97 1.09
N GLN A 66 21.31 10.66 -0.18
CA GLN A 66 21.98 11.53 -1.15
C GLN A 66 21.01 12.53 -1.80
N LEU A 67 19.71 12.27 -1.72
CA LEU A 67 18.68 13.12 -2.30
C LEU A 67 18.47 14.37 -1.44
N THR A 68 18.33 15.52 -2.08
CA THR A 68 18.15 16.82 -1.41
C THR A 68 17.06 17.63 -2.08
N ILE A 69 16.68 18.74 -1.44
CA ILE A 69 15.87 19.78 -2.05
C ILE A 69 16.53 21.12 -1.75
N PRO A 70 16.66 22.04 -2.73
CA PRO A 70 17.22 23.35 -2.48
C PRO A 70 16.44 24.14 -1.42
N GLU A 71 17.15 24.89 -0.57
CA GLU A 71 16.54 25.63 0.55
C GLU A 71 15.56 26.71 0.08
N ASP A 72 15.83 27.35 -1.06
CA ASP A 72 14.95 28.33 -1.69
C ASP A 72 13.65 27.71 -2.18
N VAL A 73 13.72 26.49 -2.74
CA VAL A 73 12.53 25.72 -3.13
C VAL A 73 11.69 25.36 -1.90
N VAL A 74 12.31 24.87 -0.82
CA VAL A 74 11.60 24.55 0.43
C VAL A 74 10.92 25.80 1.00
N THR A 75 11.65 26.92 1.05
CA THR A 75 11.13 28.20 1.56
C THR A 75 9.90 28.64 0.76
N ALA A 76 9.99 28.62 -0.57
CA ALA A 76 8.88 29.01 -1.45
C ALA A 76 7.66 28.10 -1.28
N ILE A 77 7.86 26.78 -1.12
CA ILE A 77 6.77 25.84 -0.83
C ILE A 77 6.17 26.15 0.54
N GLN A 78 6.99 26.35 1.57
CA GLN A 78 6.54 26.63 2.94
C GLN A 78 5.67 27.89 3.01
N GLU A 79 6.10 28.97 2.36
CA GLU A 79 5.30 30.20 2.24
C GLU A 79 3.95 29.92 1.59
N ALA A 80 3.95 29.22 0.46
CA ALA A 80 2.74 28.93 -0.31
C ALA A 80 1.74 28.01 0.41
N VAL A 81 2.20 27.14 1.32
CA VAL A 81 1.34 26.15 2.00
C VAL A 81 0.98 26.51 3.45
N SER A 82 1.59 27.56 4.02
CA SER A 82 1.48 27.95 5.44
C SER A 82 0.04 28.20 5.94
N GLY A 83 -0.87 28.63 5.07
CA GLY A 83 -2.27 28.90 5.39
C GLY A 83 -3.26 27.81 4.98
N LEU A 84 -2.79 26.75 4.32
CA LEU A 84 -3.67 25.72 3.77
C LEU A 84 -4.14 24.74 4.86
N LYS A 85 -5.44 24.38 4.80
CA LYS A 85 -6.05 23.37 5.67
C LYS A 85 -6.76 22.33 4.82
N SER A 86 -6.62 21.06 5.20
CA SER A 86 -7.41 19.98 4.64
C SER A 86 -8.83 20.03 5.22
N PRO A 87 -9.87 19.96 4.38
CA PRO A 87 -11.25 19.87 4.86
C PRO A 87 -11.52 18.53 5.57
N LEU A 88 -10.70 17.52 5.30
CA LEU A 88 -10.74 16.20 5.93
C LEU A 88 -9.59 16.05 6.95
N PRO A 89 -9.81 15.31 8.05
CA PRO A 89 -8.73 14.85 8.91
C PRO A 89 -7.67 14.00 8.16
N PRO A 90 -6.37 14.11 8.49
CA PRO A 90 -5.78 15.10 9.39
C PRO A 90 -5.82 16.51 8.77
N HIS A 91 -6.33 17.51 9.49
CA HIS A 91 -6.57 18.85 8.93
C HIS A 91 -5.31 19.60 8.48
N ARG A 92 -4.15 19.21 9.00
CA ARG A 92 -2.85 19.76 8.58
C ARG A 92 -2.22 19.00 7.42
N ALA A 93 -2.83 17.91 6.93
CA ALA A 93 -2.29 17.11 5.83
C ALA A 93 -2.11 17.92 4.55
N LEU A 94 -0.98 17.69 3.87
CA LEU A 94 -0.74 18.14 2.51
C LEU A 94 -0.62 16.91 1.61
N TRP A 95 -1.40 16.91 0.53
CA TRP A 95 -1.47 15.79 -0.40
C TRP A 95 -0.44 15.95 -1.51
N LEU A 96 0.29 14.89 -1.83
CA LEU A 96 1.26 14.88 -2.92
C LEU A 96 0.62 14.26 -4.17
N GLU A 97 0.71 14.97 -5.28
CA GLU A 97 0.30 14.52 -6.61
C GLU A 97 1.54 14.47 -7.52
N PHE A 98 1.69 13.40 -8.30
CA PHE A 98 2.77 13.26 -9.29
C PHE A 98 2.19 13.18 -10.71
N PRO A 99 1.84 14.31 -11.34
CA PRO A 99 1.28 14.33 -12.69
C PRO A 99 2.26 13.78 -13.73
N SER A 100 1.74 13.11 -14.75
CA SER A 100 2.53 12.77 -15.95
C SER A 100 2.93 14.05 -16.72
N PRO A 101 4.18 14.15 -17.19
CA PRO A 101 5.31 13.23 -16.99
C PRO A 101 5.94 13.41 -15.59
N ARG A 102 5.98 12.32 -14.81
CA ARG A 102 6.54 12.34 -13.44
C ARG A 102 7.96 11.79 -13.34
N GLY A 103 8.46 11.12 -14.39
CA GLY A 103 9.71 10.35 -14.38
C GLY A 103 9.86 9.59 -13.06
N PHE A 104 10.93 9.83 -12.32
CA PHE A 104 11.22 9.18 -11.05
C PHE A 104 10.92 10.03 -9.80
N LEU A 105 10.18 11.14 -9.94
CA LEU A 105 9.80 11.97 -8.80
C LEU A 105 8.96 11.18 -7.79
N TYR A 106 8.21 10.18 -8.22
CA TYR A 106 7.41 9.32 -7.33
C TYR A 106 8.26 8.41 -6.42
N VAL A 107 9.55 8.20 -6.68
CA VAL A 107 10.42 7.41 -5.78
C VAL A 107 11.27 8.28 -4.87
N MET A 108 11.07 9.60 -4.86
CA MET A 108 11.78 10.54 -3.97
C MET A 108 11.20 10.50 -2.55
N PRO A 109 12.02 10.71 -1.49
CA PRO A 109 11.55 10.62 -0.10
C PRO A 109 10.98 11.97 0.32
N TRP A 110 9.92 12.41 -0.36
CA TRP A 110 9.33 13.72 -0.13
C TRP A 110 8.95 13.96 1.32
N GLU A 111 8.50 12.92 2.01
CA GLU A 111 8.15 12.96 3.44
C GLU A 111 9.35 13.38 4.31
N ARG A 112 10.55 12.93 3.94
CA ARG A 112 11.82 13.37 4.54
C ARG A 112 12.27 14.74 4.04
N LEU A 113 12.20 14.96 2.73
CA LEU A 113 12.75 16.17 2.09
C LEU A 113 11.96 17.43 2.43
N LEU A 114 10.66 17.27 2.66
CA LEU A 114 9.72 18.33 3.00
C LEU A 114 9.35 18.32 4.49
N GLU A 115 10.11 17.62 5.32
CA GLU A 115 10.01 17.66 6.79
C GLU A 115 9.98 19.12 7.33
N PRO A 116 10.75 20.09 6.80
CA PRO A 116 10.69 21.49 7.26
C PRO A 116 9.33 22.18 7.09
N LEU A 117 8.40 21.63 6.30
CA LEU A 117 7.06 22.17 6.18
C LEU A 117 6.25 22.03 7.47
N ASP A 118 6.65 21.17 8.40
CA ASP A 118 5.93 20.84 9.64
C ASP A 118 4.48 20.39 9.38
N ARG A 119 4.30 19.52 8.38
CA ARG A 119 2.98 18.96 8.01
C ARG A 119 3.07 17.46 7.70
N PRO A 120 2.06 16.65 8.06
CA PRO A 120 1.98 15.28 7.58
C PRO A 120 1.73 15.28 6.07
N LEU A 121 2.43 14.40 5.36
CA LEU A 121 2.35 14.26 3.91
C LEU A 121 1.77 12.89 3.55
N PHE A 122 0.79 12.89 2.67
CA PHE A 122 0.20 11.68 2.09
C PHE A 122 0.24 11.77 0.58
N ARG A 123 0.34 10.64 -0.11
CA ARG A 123 0.34 10.57 -1.57
C ARG A 123 -1.04 10.18 -2.06
N LEU A 124 -1.56 10.93 -3.01
CA LEU A 124 -2.84 10.59 -3.61
C LEU A 124 -2.71 9.28 -4.41
N PRO A 125 -3.62 8.31 -4.21
CA PRO A 125 -3.76 7.19 -5.12
C PRO A 125 -4.32 7.70 -6.45
N ASN A 126 -4.22 6.87 -7.48
CA ASN A 126 -4.78 7.21 -8.78
C ASN A 126 -6.23 6.73 -8.94
N HIS A 127 -6.96 6.47 -7.85
CA HIS A 127 -8.26 5.80 -7.89
C HIS A 127 -9.28 6.41 -6.93
N LEU A 128 -10.53 6.52 -7.40
CA LEU A 128 -11.67 7.02 -6.61
C LEU A 128 -12.25 5.97 -5.66
N VAL A 129 -12.07 4.68 -5.98
CA VAL A 129 -12.64 3.56 -5.21
C VAL A 129 -11.93 3.42 -3.87
N ARG A 130 -12.69 3.42 -2.78
CA ARG A 130 -12.22 3.05 -1.44
C ARG A 130 -12.29 1.54 -1.27
N PRO A 131 -11.28 0.89 -0.65
CA PRO A 131 -11.44 -0.51 -0.27
C PRO A 131 -12.46 -0.61 0.87
N GLN A 132 -13.31 -1.63 0.81
CA GLN A 132 -14.11 -2.05 1.97
C GLN A 132 -13.22 -2.81 2.94
N VAL A 133 -13.16 -2.43 4.20
CA VAL A 133 -12.39 -3.16 5.24
C VAL A 133 -13.33 -4.09 5.98
N PRO A 134 -12.93 -5.35 6.26
CA PRO A 134 -13.77 -6.21 7.08
C PRO A 134 -14.01 -5.63 8.47
N GLY A 135 -15.14 -6.00 9.08
CA GLY A 135 -15.86 -5.27 10.14
C GLY A 135 -15.00 -4.74 11.28
N ASP A 136 -14.97 -5.45 12.42
CA ASP A 136 -14.15 -5.07 13.59
C ASP A 136 -12.87 -5.90 13.69
N THR A 137 -12.66 -6.86 12.79
CA THR A 137 -11.48 -7.73 12.75
C THR A 137 -10.43 -7.19 11.76
N LEU A 138 -9.18 -7.55 11.98
CA LEU A 138 -8.08 -7.25 11.06
C LEU A 138 -7.07 -8.40 11.04
N GLU A 139 -6.95 -9.08 9.91
CA GLU A 139 -6.00 -10.18 9.72
C GLU A 139 -4.73 -9.66 9.01
N VAL A 140 -3.58 -9.66 9.70
CA VAL A 140 -2.34 -9.03 9.22
C VAL A 140 -1.25 -10.09 8.99
N ALA A 141 -0.77 -10.23 7.77
CA ALA A 141 0.40 -11.06 7.47
C ALA A 141 1.70 -10.25 7.57
N LEU A 142 2.56 -10.56 8.54
CA LEU A 142 3.90 -10.02 8.67
C LEU A 142 4.91 -11.03 8.12
N CYS A 143 5.66 -10.64 7.10
CA CYS A 143 6.65 -11.49 6.47
C CYS A 143 8.03 -10.84 6.51
N SER A 144 9.05 -11.58 6.94
CA SER A 144 10.43 -11.12 6.85
C SER A 144 11.34 -12.18 6.27
N SER A 145 12.16 -11.74 5.32
CA SER A 145 13.22 -12.53 4.72
C SER A 145 14.50 -11.71 4.72
N ALA A 146 15.57 -12.28 5.29
CA ALA A 146 16.89 -11.65 5.35
C ALA A 146 17.87 -12.43 4.44
N PRO A 147 17.77 -12.35 3.10
CA PRO A 147 18.60 -13.15 2.19
C PRO A 147 20.09 -12.89 2.40
N MET A 148 20.91 -13.95 2.34
CA MET A 148 22.37 -13.82 2.51
C MET A 148 23.05 -12.94 1.46
N ALA A 149 22.44 -12.78 0.29
CA ALA A 149 22.94 -11.91 -0.79
C ALA A 149 22.82 -10.40 -0.48
N LYS A 150 22.24 -10.01 0.66
CA LYS A 150 22.02 -8.62 1.07
C LYS A 150 22.58 -8.36 2.47
N SER A 151 22.58 -7.09 2.88
CA SER A 151 23.00 -6.67 4.22
C SER A 151 22.22 -7.44 5.29
N ALA A 152 22.89 -7.87 6.36
CA ALA A 152 22.21 -8.55 7.45
C ALA A 152 21.38 -7.57 8.27
N PHE A 153 20.19 -8.02 8.71
CA PHE A 153 19.37 -7.38 9.73
C PHE A 153 18.76 -8.44 10.65
N VAL A 154 18.03 -8.03 11.69
CA VAL A 154 17.44 -8.92 12.71
C VAL A 154 15.91 -8.95 12.55
N PRO A 155 15.35 -9.93 11.80
CA PRO A 155 13.89 -10.05 11.61
C PRO A 155 13.07 -10.07 12.90
N PRO A 156 13.47 -10.76 13.99
CA PRO A 156 12.65 -10.82 15.19
C PRO A 156 12.29 -9.47 15.80
N TYR A 157 13.26 -8.57 15.87
CA TYR A 157 13.05 -7.21 16.37
C TYR A 157 11.97 -6.47 15.56
N HIS A 158 12.09 -6.45 14.23
CA HIS A 158 11.13 -5.74 13.37
C HIS A 158 9.75 -6.40 13.35
N LEU A 159 9.68 -7.73 13.34
CA LEU A 159 8.40 -8.45 13.37
C LEU A 159 7.66 -8.25 14.70
N ALA A 160 8.37 -8.25 15.82
CA ALA A 160 7.81 -7.95 17.13
C ALA A 160 7.25 -6.52 17.20
N MET A 161 8.07 -5.53 16.81
CA MET A 161 7.64 -4.12 16.74
C MET A 161 6.40 -3.94 15.86
N LEU A 162 6.38 -4.54 14.67
CA LEU A 162 5.23 -4.44 13.78
C LEU A 162 3.98 -5.08 14.39
N ALA A 163 4.10 -6.26 14.99
CA ALA A 163 2.98 -6.94 15.63
C ALA A 163 2.37 -6.06 16.73
N GLU A 164 3.21 -5.43 17.57
CA GLU A 164 2.75 -4.49 18.61
C GLU A 164 1.98 -3.30 18.01
N HIS A 165 2.50 -2.66 16.95
CA HIS A 165 1.81 -1.53 16.33
C HIS A 165 0.47 -1.91 15.71
N TYR A 166 0.39 -3.04 15.01
CA TYR A 166 -0.90 -3.51 14.48
C TYR A 166 -1.87 -3.88 15.59
N GLN A 167 -1.42 -4.56 16.65
CA GLN A 167 -2.27 -4.90 17.81
C GLN A 167 -2.72 -3.66 18.60
N SER A 168 -2.02 -2.53 18.47
CA SER A 168 -2.39 -1.26 19.11
C SER A 168 -3.46 -0.47 18.36
N ILE A 169 -3.88 -0.92 17.17
CA ILE A 169 -4.93 -0.24 16.39
C ILE A 169 -6.23 -0.23 17.22
N PRO A 170 -6.79 0.95 17.53
CA PRO A 170 -7.97 1.04 18.38
C PRO A 170 -9.19 0.42 17.69
N GLN A 171 -10.11 -0.13 18.50
CA GLN A 171 -11.41 -0.65 18.05
C GLN A 171 -11.33 -1.82 17.05
N ARG A 172 -10.19 -2.53 16.99
CA ARG A 172 -10.01 -3.69 16.12
C ARG A 172 -9.52 -4.91 16.89
N ALA A 173 -10.10 -6.07 16.60
CA ALA A 173 -9.57 -7.35 16.99
C ALA A 173 -8.55 -7.79 15.94
N VAL A 174 -7.26 -7.68 16.26
CA VAL A 174 -6.18 -7.92 15.30
C VAL A 174 -5.56 -9.30 15.51
N THR A 175 -5.57 -10.11 14.45
CA THR A 175 -4.79 -11.36 14.38
C THR A 175 -3.56 -11.12 13.52
N VAL A 176 -2.38 -11.44 14.04
CA VAL A 176 -1.11 -11.28 13.32
C VAL A 176 -0.58 -12.64 12.90
N HIS A 177 -0.34 -12.82 11.62
CA HIS A 177 0.25 -14.00 11.01
C HIS A 177 1.72 -13.76 10.69
N VAL A 178 2.62 -14.42 11.39
CA VAL A 178 4.06 -14.21 11.28
C VAL A 178 4.70 -15.28 10.41
N PHE A 179 5.40 -14.82 9.37
CA PHE A 179 6.14 -15.62 8.42
C PHE A 179 7.62 -15.22 8.45
N THR A 180 8.48 -16.17 8.78
CA THR A 180 9.93 -15.97 8.80
C THR A 180 10.65 -17.21 8.27
N ASP A 181 11.97 -17.14 8.14
CA ASP A 181 12.77 -18.27 7.66
C ASP A 181 13.07 -19.28 8.78
N GLU A 182 13.52 -20.48 8.38
CA GLU A 182 13.83 -21.60 9.29
C GLU A 182 14.80 -21.21 10.43
N ARG A 183 15.68 -20.23 10.19
CA ARG A 183 16.65 -19.78 11.20
C ARG A 183 15.96 -19.00 12.33
N TRP A 184 15.02 -18.12 12.01
CA TRP A 184 14.40 -17.23 13.00
C TRP A 184 13.09 -17.77 13.56
N PHE A 185 12.52 -18.80 12.94
CA PHE A 185 11.26 -19.42 13.39
C PHE A 185 11.25 -19.81 14.89
N PRO A 186 12.28 -20.49 15.45
CA PRO A 186 12.26 -20.85 16.87
C PRO A 186 12.17 -19.63 17.80
N GLU A 187 12.94 -18.57 17.50
CA GLU A 187 12.94 -17.33 18.29
C GLU A 187 11.58 -16.62 18.20
N MET A 188 10.97 -16.56 17.01
CA MET A 188 9.64 -15.95 16.85
C MET A 188 8.55 -16.72 17.57
N ARG A 189 8.58 -18.06 17.50
CA ARG A 189 7.63 -18.91 18.20
C ARG A 189 7.73 -18.70 19.71
N ASP A 190 8.95 -18.62 20.24
CA ASP A 190 9.17 -18.43 21.68
C ASP A 190 8.80 -16.99 22.10
N THR A 191 9.07 -15.98 21.27
CA THR A 191 8.69 -14.57 21.51
C THR A 191 7.18 -14.38 21.65
N PHE A 192 6.39 -15.12 20.87
CA PHE A 192 4.93 -14.99 20.83
C PHE A 192 4.18 -16.14 21.51
N ALA A 193 4.87 -17.00 22.26
CA ALA A 193 4.26 -18.20 22.87
C ALA A 193 3.03 -17.88 23.74
N ASP A 194 3.04 -16.73 24.42
CA ASP A 194 1.96 -16.29 25.31
C ASP A 194 0.97 -15.30 24.66
N ASN A 195 1.12 -14.99 23.36
CA ASN A 195 0.25 -14.05 22.65
C ASN A 195 -0.71 -14.79 21.70
N PRO A 196 -1.97 -15.07 22.12
CA PRO A 196 -2.91 -15.87 21.32
C PRO A 196 -3.37 -15.16 20.03
N SER A 197 -3.16 -13.83 19.94
CA SER A 197 -3.48 -13.03 18.76
C SER A 197 -2.35 -13.03 17.74
N VAL A 198 -1.25 -13.77 17.97
CA VAL A 198 -0.14 -13.93 17.02
C VAL A 198 0.04 -15.40 16.67
N VAL A 199 -0.03 -15.72 15.39
CA VAL A 199 0.18 -17.07 14.85
C VAL A 199 1.49 -17.10 14.09
N VAL A 200 2.48 -17.83 14.61
CA VAL A 200 3.78 -18.03 13.95
C VAL A 200 3.74 -19.32 13.14
N TYR A 201 3.89 -19.22 11.82
CA TYR A 201 3.83 -20.39 10.93
C TYR A 201 5.18 -21.06 10.76
N ASP A 202 5.18 -22.39 10.78
CA ASP A 202 6.38 -23.19 10.57
C ASP A 202 6.81 -23.17 9.08
N PRO A 203 8.02 -22.67 8.76
CA PRO A 203 8.51 -22.62 7.39
C PRO A 203 8.68 -24.01 6.76
N ASP A 204 8.77 -25.09 7.54
CA ASP A 204 8.89 -26.46 7.02
C ASP A 204 7.75 -26.83 6.06
N ALA A 205 6.55 -26.28 6.29
CA ALA A 205 5.39 -26.45 5.41
C ALA A 205 5.63 -25.93 3.98
N ALA A 206 6.62 -25.07 3.77
CA ALA A 206 7.01 -24.57 2.46
C ALA A 206 7.92 -25.52 1.66
N ARG A 207 8.41 -26.63 2.23
CA ARG A 207 9.27 -27.59 1.51
C ARG A 207 8.60 -28.21 0.27
N ARG A 208 7.27 -28.21 0.23
CA ARG A 208 6.49 -28.76 -0.88
C ARG A 208 6.51 -27.91 -2.15
N TYR A 209 6.95 -26.65 -2.06
CA TYR A 209 6.99 -25.75 -3.21
C TYR A 209 8.33 -25.88 -3.92
N ASP A 210 8.27 -25.93 -5.25
CA ASP A 210 9.45 -25.99 -6.09
C ASP A 210 10.32 -24.75 -5.88
N LEU A 211 11.64 -24.97 -5.88
CA LEU A 211 12.59 -23.87 -5.95
C LEU A 211 12.64 -23.39 -7.41
N PRO A 212 12.14 -22.18 -7.71
CA PRO A 212 12.16 -21.67 -9.07
C PRO A 212 13.59 -21.48 -9.57
N GLU A 213 13.79 -21.51 -10.89
CA GLU A 213 15.08 -21.18 -11.49
C GLU A 213 15.51 -19.76 -11.10
N ARG A 214 16.82 -19.56 -10.93
CA ARG A 214 17.40 -18.27 -10.55
C ARG A 214 17.29 -17.29 -11.72
N ASP A 215 16.49 -16.24 -11.56
CA ASP A 215 16.31 -15.18 -12.55
C ASP A 215 16.61 -13.79 -11.93
N PRO A 216 17.49 -12.97 -12.54
CA PRO A 216 17.70 -11.56 -12.12
C PRO A 216 16.48 -10.69 -12.22
N GLN A 217 15.60 -11.05 -13.15
CA GLN A 217 14.61 -10.15 -13.66
C GLN A 217 13.43 -10.11 -12.70
N VAL A 218 12.91 -8.91 -12.53
CA VAL A 218 11.60 -8.74 -11.91
C VAL A 218 10.59 -9.29 -12.90
N ALA A 219 9.91 -10.37 -12.54
CA ALA A 219 8.89 -10.96 -13.39
C ALA A 219 7.78 -9.93 -13.69
N THR A 220 7.48 -9.74 -14.97
CA THR A 220 6.44 -8.80 -15.45
C THR A 220 5.18 -9.51 -15.93
N VAL A 221 5.22 -10.84 -16.06
CA VAL A 221 4.13 -11.70 -16.49
C VAL A 221 4.24 -13.04 -15.75
N GLY A 222 3.14 -13.63 -15.30
CA GLY A 222 3.14 -14.96 -14.68
C GLY A 222 2.09 -15.10 -13.58
N GLY A 223 2.10 -16.23 -12.87
CA GLY A 223 1.31 -16.46 -11.65
C GLY A 223 2.17 -16.33 -10.39
N VAL A 224 1.55 -16.53 -9.21
CA VAL A 224 2.27 -16.61 -7.93
C VAL A 224 3.18 -17.84 -7.93
N SER A 225 4.49 -17.62 -8.04
CA SER A 225 5.51 -18.68 -8.16
C SER A 225 6.54 -18.65 -7.03
N SER A 226 6.54 -17.59 -6.22
CA SER A 226 7.35 -17.49 -5.01
C SER A 226 6.93 -18.52 -3.96
N PRO A 227 7.85 -19.38 -3.48
CA PRO A 227 7.57 -20.30 -2.38
C PRO A 227 7.06 -19.60 -1.11
N TRP A 228 7.51 -18.37 -0.87
CA TRP A 228 7.02 -17.56 0.26
C TRP A 228 5.54 -17.23 0.12
N LEU A 229 5.12 -16.73 -1.04
CA LEU A 229 3.75 -16.29 -1.26
C LEU A 229 2.79 -17.49 -1.37
N GLN A 230 3.22 -18.58 -2.01
CA GLN A 230 2.45 -19.81 -2.06
C GLN A 230 2.25 -20.42 -0.67
N TRP A 231 3.32 -20.45 0.14
CA TRP A 231 3.26 -20.91 1.52
C TRP A 231 2.29 -20.06 2.35
N MET A 232 2.47 -18.74 2.36
CA MET A 232 1.61 -17.81 3.09
C MET A 232 0.14 -18.04 2.76
N ARG A 233 -0.21 -18.07 1.47
CA ARG A 233 -1.59 -18.28 1.01
C ARG A 233 -2.16 -19.62 1.49
N ASP A 234 -1.41 -20.70 1.32
CA ASP A 234 -1.98 -22.03 1.56
C ASP A 234 -2.10 -22.37 3.06
N VAL A 235 -1.24 -21.80 3.93
CA VAL A 235 -1.34 -22.04 5.38
C VAL A 235 -2.34 -21.13 6.07
N THR A 236 -2.65 -19.95 5.50
CA THR A 236 -3.77 -19.12 5.96
C THR A 236 -5.11 -19.71 5.52
N GLY A 237 -5.13 -20.48 4.42
CA GLY A 237 -6.26 -21.28 3.99
C GLY A 237 -7.51 -20.45 3.70
N ASP A 238 -8.62 -20.77 4.37
CA ASP A 238 -9.89 -20.07 4.19
C ASP A 238 -9.97 -18.74 4.95
N LYS A 239 -8.92 -18.35 5.68
CA LYS A 239 -8.87 -17.04 6.37
C LYS A 239 -8.39 -15.95 5.42
N PRO A 240 -9.11 -14.82 5.32
CA PRO A 240 -8.65 -13.66 4.57
C PRO A 240 -7.43 -13.05 5.27
N ILE A 241 -6.60 -12.40 4.48
CA ILE A 241 -5.55 -11.51 4.96
C ILE A 241 -5.90 -10.12 4.45
N ASP A 242 -6.05 -9.18 5.35
CA ASP A 242 -6.42 -7.79 5.05
C ASP A 242 -5.23 -6.95 4.66
N PHE A 243 -4.14 -7.15 5.40
CA PHE A 243 -2.94 -6.35 5.31
C PHE A 243 -1.73 -7.27 5.20
N VAL A 244 -0.89 -7.05 4.20
CA VAL A 244 0.38 -7.78 4.05
C VAL A 244 1.53 -6.80 4.28
N HIS A 245 2.40 -7.10 5.23
CA HIS A 245 3.56 -6.28 5.55
C HIS A 245 4.86 -7.07 5.39
N PHE A 246 5.75 -6.61 4.52
CA PHE A 246 7.08 -7.20 4.34
C PHE A 246 8.18 -6.36 5.03
N VAL A 247 9.05 -7.02 5.80
CA VAL A 247 10.34 -6.48 6.25
C VAL A 247 11.44 -7.09 5.40
N THR A 248 11.95 -6.32 4.45
CA THR A 248 12.84 -6.86 3.42
C THR A 248 13.59 -5.78 2.66
N HIS A 249 14.65 -6.18 1.97
CA HIS A 249 15.35 -5.31 1.07
C HIS A 249 14.52 -4.99 -0.18
N GLY A 250 14.61 -3.75 -0.65
CA GLY A 250 14.07 -3.36 -1.95
C GLY A 250 15.05 -3.59 -3.08
N TYR A 251 14.52 -3.64 -4.29
CA TYR A 251 15.27 -3.68 -5.53
C TYR A 251 14.59 -2.82 -6.59
N LEU A 252 15.38 -2.16 -7.42
CA LEU A 252 14.90 -1.32 -8.51
C LEU A 252 15.62 -1.68 -9.79
N SER A 253 14.87 -2.14 -10.79
CA SER A 253 15.38 -2.47 -12.12
C SER A 253 14.68 -1.63 -13.18
N GLY A 254 15.29 -0.51 -13.57
CA GLY A 254 14.63 0.50 -14.38
C GLY A 254 13.59 1.23 -13.54
N ASP A 255 12.32 1.18 -13.95
CA ASP A 255 11.15 1.68 -13.23
C ASP A 255 10.43 0.60 -12.40
N LEU A 256 10.88 -0.66 -12.49
CA LEU A 256 10.28 -1.79 -11.80
C LEU A 256 10.84 -1.94 -10.39
N GLY A 257 10.01 -1.60 -9.40
CA GLY A 257 10.26 -1.88 -7.99
C GLY A 257 9.94 -3.33 -7.62
N ALA A 258 10.71 -3.89 -6.70
CA ALA A 258 10.50 -5.24 -6.17
C ALA A 258 10.99 -5.37 -4.72
N ILE A 259 10.46 -6.37 -4.01
CA ILE A 259 11.06 -6.87 -2.76
C ILE A 259 12.06 -7.99 -3.06
N ALA A 260 13.12 -8.11 -2.25
CA ALA A 260 14.17 -9.10 -2.40
C ALA A 260 14.11 -10.14 -1.27
N LEU A 261 13.59 -11.33 -1.54
CA LEU A 261 13.51 -12.42 -0.57
C LEU A 261 14.59 -13.49 -0.83
N ALA A 262 14.84 -14.33 0.17
CA ALA A 262 15.50 -15.61 -0.07
C ALA A 262 14.64 -16.46 -1.03
N SER A 263 15.25 -17.33 -1.84
CA SER A 263 14.51 -18.13 -2.82
C SER A 263 13.44 -19.02 -2.18
N SER A 264 13.63 -19.42 -0.92
CA SER A 264 12.65 -20.16 -0.14
C SER A 264 12.81 -19.87 1.37
N PRO A 265 11.74 -19.98 2.18
CA PRO A 265 11.83 -19.86 3.64
C PRO A 265 12.62 -20.98 4.32
N VAL A 266 12.80 -22.14 3.67
CA VAL A 266 13.56 -23.29 4.20
C VAL A 266 14.98 -23.42 3.64
N VAL A 267 15.34 -22.63 2.63
CA VAL A 267 16.67 -22.69 2.00
C VAL A 267 17.26 -21.29 1.89
N LYS A 268 18.35 -21.06 2.62
CA LYS A 268 19.04 -19.77 2.68
C LYS A 268 20.44 -19.80 2.04
N THR A 269 20.65 -20.67 1.06
CA THR A 269 21.97 -20.91 0.47
C THR A 269 22.36 -19.92 -0.62
N ASP A 270 21.46 -19.01 -1.02
CA ASP A 270 21.75 -18.05 -2.09
C ASP A 270 22.62 -16.90 -1.59
N GLN A 271 23.93 -17.12 -1.61
CA GLN A 271 24.93 -16.13 -1.26
C GLN A 271 25.06 -15.01 -2.31
N HIS A 272 24.62 -15.27 -3.54
CA HIS A 272 24.90 -14.37 -4.66
C HIS A 272 23.65 -13.60 -5.11
N TRP A 273 22.44 -14.19 -5.05
CA TRP A 273 21.24 -13.63 -5.69
C TRP A 273 19.98 -13.84 -4.84
N SER A 274 19.23 -12.76 -4.64
CA SER A 274 17.88 -12.81 -4.05
C SER A 274 16.84 -13.11 -5.12
N ARG A 275 15.70 -13.66 -4.72
CA ARG A 275 14.50 -13.68 -5.57
C ARG A 275 13.80 -12.34 -5.47
N PHE A 276 13.42 -11.77 -6.60
CA PHE A 276 12.68 -10.51 -6.66
C PHE A 276 11.20 -10.74 -6.94
N ILE A 277 10.35 -10.10 -6.15
CA ILE A 277 8.89 -10.12 -6.33
C ILE A 277 8.44 -8.71 -6.67
N GLY A 278 7.97 -8.54 -7.90
CA GLY A 278 7.44 -7.27 -8.43
C GLY A 278 5.95 -7.07 -8.16
N SER A 279 5.42 -5.96 -8.66
CA SER A 279 4.02 -5.56 -8.46
C SER A 279 3.01 -6.57 -9.01
N VAL A 280 3.27 -7.16 -10.18
CA VAL A 280 2.35 -8.13 -10.80
C VAL A 280 2.17 -9.38 -9.95
N GLU A 281 3.26 -10.01 -9.52
CA GLU A 281 3.21 -11.21 -8.67
C GLU A 281 2.58 -10.90 -7.30
N LEU A 282 2.93 -9.75 -6.71
CA LEU A 282 2.41 -9.34 -5.42
C LEU A 282 0.92 -8.99 -5.47
N ASP A 283 0.45 -8.30 -6.51
CA ASP A 283 -0.96 -7.96 -6.73
C ASP A 283 -1.84 -9.23 -6.84
N MET A 284 -1.36 -10.24 -7.57
CA MET A 284 -2.07 -11.53 -7.65
C MET A 284 -2.13 -12.23 -6.30
N PHE A 285 -1.04 -12.24 -5.55
CA PHE A 285 -1.03 -12.80 -4.20
C PHE A 285 -2.02 -12.06 -3.29
N MET A 286 -1.95 -10.73 -3.24
CA MET A 286 -2.87 -9.90 -2.47
C MET A 286 -4.33 -10.14 -2.86
N SER A 287 -4.62 -10.29 -4.15
CA SER A 287 -5.96 -10.65 -4.64
C SER A 287 -6.41 -12.03 -4.15
N GLN A 288 -5.53 -13.03 -4.13
CA GLN A 288 -5.86 -14.40 -3.70
C GLN A 288 -6.15 -14.48 -2.21
N VAL A 289 -5.48 -13.67 -1.38
CA VAL A 289 -5.68 -13.67 0.07
C VAL A 289 -6.71 -12.63 0.55
N GLY A 290 -7.20 -11.75 -0.34
CA GLY A 290 -8.19 -10.72 0.00
C GLY A 290 -7.60 -9.40 0.51
N ALA A 291 -6.29 -9.21 0.40
CA ALA A 291 -5.59 -8.06 0.97
C ALA A 291 -5.88 -6.76 0.21
N TRP A 292 -6.15 -5.72 0.98
CA TRP A 292 -6.34 -4.34 0.50
C TRP A 292 -5.21 -3.40 0.98
N GLY A 293 -4.44 -3.83 1.99
CA GLY A 293 -3.32 -3.08 2.53
C GLY A 293 -1.96 -3.73 2.24
N LEU A 294 -0.98 -2.91 1.88
CA LEU A 294 0.42 -3.28 1.71
C LEU A 294 1.32 -2.41 2.61
N GLY A 295 2.22 -3.05 3.34
CA GLY A 295 3.30 -2.42 4.10
C GLY A 295 4.65 -2.94 3.66
N LEU A 296 5.63 -2.05 3.50
CA LEU A 296 7.00 -2.40 3.16
C LEU A 296 7.96 -1.68 4.11
N THR A 297 8.49 -2.39 5.10
CA THR A 297 9.54 -1.89 5.98
C THR A 297 10.91 -2.18 5.38
N SER A 298 11.63 -1.12 5.10
CA SER A 298 13.05 -1.11 4.77
C SER A 298 13.86 -1.40 6.05
N PRO A 299 14.63 -2.50 6.12
CA PRO A 299 15.52 -2.75 7.24
C PRO A 299 16.73 -1.79 7.21
N PRO A 300 17.56 -1.77 8.27
CA PRO A 300 18.82 -1.03 8.25
C PRO A 300 19.71 -1.47 7.09
N HIS A 301 20.46 -0.50 6.53
CA HIS A 301 21.34 -0.73 5.37
C HIS A 301 20.62 -1.37 4.17
N ASN A 302 19.39 -0.92 3.90
CA ASN A 302 18.61 -1.42 2.79
C ASN A 302 19.30 -1.21 1.43
N PHE A 303 19.22 -2.22 0.57
CA PHE A 303 19.77 -2.16 -0.78
C PHE A 303 19.11 -1.07 -1.65
N SER A 304 17.78 -0.90 -1.55
CA SER A 304 17.09 0.14 -2.32
C SER A 304 15.76 0.55 -1.68
N GLU A 305 15.75 1.68 -0.98
CA GLU A 305 14.51 2.31 -0.50
C GLU A 305 13.64 2.83 -1.67
N ALA A 306 14.28 3.27 -2.75
CA ALA A 306 13.59 3.66 -3.98
C ALA A 306 12.85 2.46 -4.61
N GLY A 307 13.43 1.26 -4.57
CA GLY A 307 12.77 0.03 -5.04
C GLY A 307 11.49 -0.31 -4.29
N LEU A 308 11.49 -0.17 -2.95
CA LEU A 308 10.28 -0.38 -2.14
C LEU A 308 9.20 0.67 -2.46
N ARG A 309 9.58 1.94 -2.61
CA ARG A 309 8.63 3.01 -2.99
C ARG A 309 8.11 2.84 -4.41
N ALA A 310 8.94 2.39 -5.34
CA ALA A 310 8.51 2.08 -6.69
C ALA A 310 7.49 0.94 -6.72
N LEU A 311 7.70 -0.10 -5.90
CA LEU A 311 6.75 -1.20 -5.74
C LEU A 311 5.45 -0.72 -5.12
N ALA A 312 5.50 0.05 -4.02
CA ALA A 312 4.32 0.61 -3.37
C ALA A 312 3.52 1.52 -4.30
N ASP A 313 4.17 2.41 -5.05
CA ASP A 313 3.51 3.25 -6.06
C ASP A 313 2.86 2.39 -7.15
N SER A 314 3.55 1.36 -7.63
CA SER A 314 3.01 0.44 -8.64
C SER A 314 1.77 -0.30 -8.15
N ILE A 315 1.72 -0.69 -6.87
CA ILE A 315 0.54 -1.33 -6.27
C ILE A 315 -0.59 -0.30 -6.08
N ALA A 316 -0.28 0.90 -5.58
CA ALA A 316 -1.25 1.99 -5.44
C ALA A 316 -1.81 2.49 -6.78
N LEU A 317 -1.12 2.21 -7.89
CA LEU A 317 -1.58 2.47 -9.26
C LEU A 317 -2.54 1.41 -9.81
N ILE A 318 -2.58 0.20 -9.25
CA ILE A 318 -3.37 -0.91 -9.83
C ILE A 318 -4.40 -1.50 -8.85
N ARG A 319 -4.35 -1.11 -7.57
CA ARG A 319 -5.28 -1.55 -6.52
C ARG A 319 -5.80 -0.37 -5.72
N SER A 320 -7.02 -0.52 -5.22
CA SER A 320 -7.60 0.37 -4.22
C SER A 320 -7.08 -0.04 -2.86
N GLY A 321 -6.80 0.97 -2.04
CA GLY A 321 -6.42 0.79 -0.65
C GLY A 321 -5.14 1.49 -0.29
N VAL A 322 -4.40 0.88 0.64
CA VAL A 322 -3.33 1.56 1.35
C VAL A 322 -2.00 0.89 1.03
N ALA A 323 -1.04 1.68 0.56
CA ALA A 323 0.33 1.23 0.39
C ALA A 323 1.26 2.09 1.26
N ILE A 324 2.04 1.45 2.12
CA ILE A 324 2.94 2.11 3.08
C ILE A 324 4.36 1.64 2.83
N THR A 325 5.31 2.55 2.79
CA THR A 325 6.72 2.22 2.98
C THR A 325 7.26 2.87 4.24
N HIS A 326 8.01 2.12 5.03
CA HIS A 326 8.58 2.56 6.29
C HIS A 326 10.11 2.37 6.27
N ILE A 327 10.86 3.37 6.74
CA ILE A 327 12.32 3.37 6.80
C ILE A 327 12.76 3.22 8.25
N SER A 328 13.10 2.00 8.67
CA SER A 328 13.49 1.71 10.06
C SER A 328 14.71 2.51 10.54
N ASP A 329 15.65 2.87 9.65
CA ASP A 329 16.79 3.74 9.98
C ASP A 329 16.35 5.13 10.51
N ARG A 330 15.16 5.62 10.15
CA ARG A 330 14.61 6.92 10.56
C ARG A 330 13.52 6.82 11.62
N ASP A 331 12.96 5.64 11.80
CA ASP A 331 11.92 5.35 12.79
C ASP A 331 12.18 3.96 13.41
N PRO A 332 13.26 3.81 14.22
CA PRO A 332 13.69 2.50 14.70
C PRO A 332 12.62 1.76 15.50
N ASP A 333 11.88 2.50 16.32
CA ASP A 333 10.81 1.99 17.17
C ASP A 333 9.46 1.88 16.44
N GLY A 334 9.39 2.30 15.17
CA GLY A 334 8.16 2.28 14.37
C GLY A 334 7.08 3.25 14.85
N ALA A 335 7.41 4.27 15.65
CA ALA A 335 6.44 5.18 16.24
C ALA A 335 5.70 6.00 15.17
N GLN A 336 6.40 6.44 14.12
CA GLN A 336 5.80 7.14 12.99
C GLN A 336 4.91 6.20 12.18
N LEU A 337 5.36 4.95 11.97
CA LEU A 337 4.55 3.93 11.31
C LEU A 337 3.27 3.65 12.10
N GLY A 338 3.35 3.45 13.42
CA GLY A 338 2.20 3.24 14.29
C GLY A 338 1.20 4.39 14.22
N ALA A 339 1.69 5.64 14.22
CA ALA A 339 0.84 6.82 14.08
C ALA A 339 0.15 6.89 12.70
N VAL A 340 0.83 6.51 11.61
CA VAL A 340 0.22 6.42 10.28
C VAL A 340 -0.82 5.30 10.21
N LEU A 341 -0.54 4.13 10.78
CA LEU A 341 -1.51 3.03 10.86
C LEU A 341 -2.76 3.48 11.62
N GLN A 342 -2.58 4.11 12.79
CA GLN A 342 -3.71 4.67 13.54
C GLN A 342 -4.50 5.69 12.72
N ALA A 343 -3.84 6.61 12.00
CA ALA A 343 -4.54 7.57 11.14
C ALA A 343 -5.29 6.89 9.98
N VAL A 344 -4.77 5.79 9.42
CA VAL A 344 -5.45 5.04 8.35
C VAL A 344 -6.73 4.37 8.84
N PHE A 345 -6.72 3.81 10.05
CA PHE A 345 -7.85 3.07 10.61
C PHE A 345 -8.79 3.94 11.47
N ALA A 346 -8.31 5.10 11.95
CA ALA A 346 -9.03 6.05 12.78
C ALA A 346 -8.61 7.48 12.37
N PRO A 347 -9.24 8.06 11.32
CA PRO A 347 -8.74 9.27 10.65
C PRO A 347 -8.79 10.55 11.48
N ASP A 348 -9.51 10.57 12.60
CA ASP A 348 -9.64 11.74 13.48
C ASP A 348 -8.36 12.08 14.27
N VAL A 349 -7.28 11.31 14.10
CA VAL A 349 -5.98 11.56 14.73
C VAL A 349 -5.24 12.70 14.03
N ASP A 350 -4.92 13.76 14.77
CA ASP A 350 -4.01 14.81 14.25
C ASP A 350 -2.58 14.27 14.22
N LEU A 351 -2.03 14.17 13.01
CA LEU A 351 -0.74 13.53 12.76
C LEU A 351 0.37 14.59 12.68
N THR A 352 1.48 14.34 13.39
CA THR A 352 2.72 15.13 13.23
C THR A 352 3.46 14.70 11.96
N PRO A 353 4.47 15.45 11.48
CA PRO A 353 5.28 15.02 10.33
C PRO A 353 5.92 13.65 10.55
N VAL A 354 5.83 12.77 9.55
CA VAL A 354 6.30 11.37 9.59
C VAL A 354 7.36 11.11 8.51
N PRO A 355 8.57 11.72 8.60
CA PRO A 355 9.59 11.65 7.56
C PRO A 355 10.16 10.25 7.28
N GLY A 356 9.91 9.28 8.16
CA GLY A 356 10.28 7.87 7.99
C GLY A 356 9.23 7.02 7.27
N VAL A 357 8.05 7.58 6.96
CA VAL A 357 6.93 6.83 6.38
C VAL A 357 6.40 7.52 5.13
N THR A 358 6.22 6.76 4.07
CA THR A 358 5.49 7.19 2.87
C THR A 358 4.18 6.40 2.80
N CYS A 359 3.05 7.08 2.61
CA CYS A 359 1.73 6.45 2.56
C CYS A 359 0.94 6.92 1.33
N TRP A 360 0.51 5.98 0.49
CA TRP A 360 -0.50 6.19 -0.54
C TRP A 360 -1.83 5.71 0.01
N THR A 361 -2.81 6.60 0.08
CA THR A 361 -4.14 6.30 0.63
C THR A 361 -5.19 7.25 0.09
N HIS A 362 -6.43 6.75 -0.05
CA HIS A 362 -7.56 7.63 -0.33
C HIS A 362 -7.74 8.64 0.83
N PRO A 363 -8.14 9.91 0.58
CA PRO A 363 -8.32 10.93 1.62
C PRO A 363 -9.44 10.67 2.61
N LEU A 364 -10.44 9.89 2.19
CA LEU A 364 -11.46 9.33 3.09
C LEU A 364 -11.02 8.00 3.72
N PHE A 365 -9.74 7.64 3.56
CA PHE A 365 -9.12 6.38 3.99
C PHE A 365 -9.96 5.17 3.57
N THR A 366 -10.11 4.21 4.48
CA THR A 366 -10.82 2.97 4.26
C THR A 366 -12.31 3.11 4.56
N GLU A 367 -13.15 2.40 3.80
CA GLU A 367 -14.59 2.33 4.08
C GLU A 367 -14.86 1.16 5.04
N VAL A 368 -15.46 1.44 6.20
CA VAL A 368 -15.97 0.40 7.10
C VAL A 368 -17.43 0.14 6.72
N PRO A 369 -17.85 -1.11 6.52
CA PRO A 369 -19.25 -1.44 6.25
C PRO A 369 -20.14 -0.94 7.38
N ASP A 370 -20.95 0.09 7.13
CA ASP A 370 -21.97 0.54 8.08
C ASP A 370 -23.25 -0.28 7.88
N THR A 371 -23.75 -0.90 8.94
CA THR A 371 -25.02 -1.65 8.97
C THR A 371 -26.27 -0.78 8.76
N SER A 372 -26.14 0.55 8.76
CA SER A 372 -27.27 1.50 8.73
C SER A 372 -27.37 2.36 7.47
N TYR A 373 -26.53 2.14 6.46
CA TYR A 373 -26.49 2.98 5.27
C TYR A 373 -27.49 2.52 4.18
N GLU A 374 -28.58 3.28 4.02
CA GLU A 374 -29.48 3.14 2.87
C GLU A 374 -28.69 3.33 1.56
N ALA A 375 -28.79 2.31 0.70
CA ALA A 375 -28.24 2.20 -0.65
C ALA A 375 -27.85 3.53 -1.33
N ALA A 376 -26.58 3.93 -1.17
CA ALA A 376 -25.91 4.87 -2.08
C ALA A 376 -25.55 4.13 -3.37
N GLY A 377 -26.57 3.72 -4.12
CA GLY A 377 -26.43 3.32 -5.50
C GLY A 377 -26.35 4.58 -6.35
N ILE A 378 -25.27 4.71 -7.13
CA ILE A 378 -25.02 5.80 -8.10
C ILE A 378 -24.50 7.11 -7.46
N ASP A 379 -23.61 7.03 -6.48
CA ASP A 379 -22.64 8.12 -6.22
C ASP A 379 -21.24 7.54 -6.39
N ASP A 380 -20.48 8.08 -7.34
CA ASP A 380 -19.24 7.59 -8.01
C ASP A 380 -18.02 7.17 -7.13
N SER A 381 -18.20 6.91 -5.83
CA SER A 381 -17.10 6.67 -4.88
C SER A 381 -17.19 5.38 -4.04
N SER A 382 -18.32 4.65 -4.06
CA SER A 382 -18.48 3.39 -3.34
C SER A 382 -18.27 2.17 -4.26
N SER A 383 -17.74 1.08 -3.71
CA SER A 383 -17.61 -0.19 -4.43
C SER A 383 -18.99 -0.66 -4.94
N MET A 384 -19.09 -1.24 -6.13
CA MET A 384 -20.34 -1.72 -6.76
C MET A 384 -21.13 -2.77 -5.95
N PHE A 385 -20.68 -3.13 -4.76
CA PHE A 385 -21.40 -3.92 -3.77
C PHE A 385 -22.56 -3.13 -3.16
N ALA A 386 -23.69 -3.15 -3.87
CA ALA A 386 -24.91 -2.44 -3.49
C ALA A 386 -25.83 -3.22 -2.52
N THR A 387 -25.44 -4.43 -2.08
CA THR A 387 -26.31 -5.30 -1.27
C THR A 387 -25.77 -5.53 0.13
N ASP A 388 -26.67 -5.46 1.10
CA ASP A 388 -26.36 -5.64 2.52
C ASP A 388 -25.72 -7.00 2.81
N THR A 389 -26.03 -8.04 2.03
CA THR A 389 -25.46 -9.38 2.23
C THR A 389 -23.95 -9.42 2.11
N MET A 390 -23.38 -8.86 1.03
CA MET A 390 -21.94 -8.88 0.84
C MET A 390 -21.24 -8.05 1.92
N LYS A 391 -21.83 -6.91 2.28
CA LYS A 391 -21.32 -6.01 3.34
C LYS A 391 -21.32 -6.72 4.69
N THR A 392 -22.42 -7.38 5.05
CA THR A 392 -22.51 -8.19 6.26
C THR A 392 -21.48 -9.31 6.24
N ALA A 393 -21.39 -10.09 5.14
CA ALA A 393 -20.45 -11.19 5.04
C ALA A 393 -18.98 -10.74 5.12
N LEU A 394 -18.65 -9.52 4.65
CA LEU A 394 -17.34 -8.91 4.85
C LEU A 394 -17.15 -8.33 6.26
N ALA A 395 -18.24 -7.93 6.93
CA ALA A 395 -18.19 -7.41 8.29
C ALA A 395 -17.97 -8.51 9.35
N GLU A 396 -18.31 -9.76 9.01
CA GLU A 396 -18.22 -10.91 9.90
C GLU A 396 -16.76 -11.26 10.28
N ALA A 397 -16.58 -11.69 11.53
CA ALA A 397 -15.29 -12.11 12.05
C ALA A 397 -14.74 -13.38 11.35
N ASP A 398 -15.62 -14.18 10.74
CA ASP A 398 -15.31 -15.41 10.01
C ASP A 398 -15.54 -15.28 8.48
N THR A 399 -15.41 -14.05 7.96
CA THR A 399 -15.40 -13.78 6.51
C THR A 399 -14.51 -14.80 5.81
N ALA A 400 -15.03 -15.53 4.82
CA ALA A 400 -14.23 -16.50 4.08
C ALA A 400 -13.28 -15.80 3.08
N SER A 401 -12.07 -16.34 2.90
CA SER A 401 -11.04 -15.76 2.03
C SER A 401 -11.49 -15.53 0.58
N TRP A 402 -12.35 -16.41 0.05
CA TRP A 402 -12.91 -16.25 -1.29
C TRP A 402 -13.87 -15.07 -1.41
N VAL A 403 -14.57 -14.69 -0.33
CA VAL A 403 -15.46 -13.52 -0.28
C VAL A 403 -14.62 -12.25 -0.32
N ALA A 404 -13.60 -12.16 0.53
CA ALA A 404 -12.65 -11.05 0.52
C ALA A 404 -11.93 -10.94 -0.83
N SER A 405 -11.45 -12.06 -1.39
CA SER A 405 -10.81 -12.09 -2.71
C SER A 405 -11.74 -11.61 -3.82
N ALA A 406 -12.98 -12.10 -3.87
CA ALA A 406 -13.97 -11.65 -4.85
C ALA A 406 -14.27 -10.16 -4.71
N SER A 407 -14.30 -9.64 -3.48
CA SER A 407 -14.40 -8.20 -3.20
C SER A 407 -13.29 -7.41 -3.89
N ARG A 408 -12.03 -7.79 -3.66
CA ARG A 408 -10.87 -7.10 -4.25
C ARG A 408 -10.83 -7.16 -5.76
N VAL A 409 -11.22 -8.28 -6.35
CA VAL A 409 -11.26 -8.41 -7.81
C VAL A 409 -12.29 -7.45 -8.40
N LEU A 410 -13.48 -7.34 -7.80
CA LEU A 410 -14.52 -6.44 -8.27
C LEU A 410 -14.17 -4.96 -8.06
N GLU A 411 -13.59 -4.59 -6.91
CA GLU A 411 -13.05 -3.24 -6.67
C GLU A 411 -12.01 -2.86 -7.75
N THR A 412 -11.11 -3.79 -8.08
CA THR A 412 -10.08 -3.59 -9.11
C THR A 412 -10.67 -3.47 -10.52
N GLN A 413 -11.73 -4.23 -10.85
CA GLN A 413 -12.41 -4.09 -12.15
C GLN A 413 -13.18 -2.77 -12.24
N GLN A 414 -13.87 -2.35 -11.17
CA GLN A 414 -14.57 -1.07 -11.11
C GLN A 414 -13.61 0.08 -11.38
N MET A 415 -12.47 0.08 -10.69
CA MET A 415 -11.39 1.03 -10.87
C MET A 415 -10.93 1.16 -12.33
N ARG A 416 -10.75 0.04 -13.04
CA ARG A 416 -10.26 0.03 -14.42
C ARG A 416 -11.24 0.62 -15.44
N TRP A 417 -12.52 0.70 -15.10
CA TRP A 417 -13.58 1.17 -16.01
C TRP A 417 -14.16 2.52 -15.63
N LEU A 418 -13.90 3.00 -14.40
CA LEU A 418 -14.23 4.36 -14.03
C LEU A 418 -13.50 5.33 -14.98
N PRO A 419 -14.19 6.35 -15.49
CA PRO A 419 -13.63 7.30 -16.42
C PRO A 419 -12.44 8.05 -15.81
N ASP A 420 -11.43 8.36 -16.63
CA ASP A 420 -10.22 9.05 -16.17
C ASP A 420 -10.49 10.50 -15.73
N SER A 421 -11.62 11.06 -16.19
CA SER A 421 -12.10 12.42 -15.92
C SER A 421 -13.57 12.44 -15.50
N ALA A 422 -13.92 13.35 -14.59
CA ALA A 422 -15.30 13.54 -14.12
C ALA A 422 -16.28 14.01 -15.20
N ASP A 423 -15.78 14.45 -16.36
CA ASP A 423 -16.60 14.94 -17.48
C ASP A 423 -16.96 13.82 -18.48
N GLU A 424 -16.38 12.63 -18.32
CA GLU A 424 -16.63 11.48 -19.19
C GLU A 424 -17.62 10.53 -18.50
N ALA A 425 -18.68 10.12 -19.21
CA ALA A 425 -19.68 9.21 -18.67
C ALA A 425 -19.13 7.77 -18.66
N PRO A 426 -19.45 6.95 -17.63
CA PRO A 426 -19.01 5.57 -17.57
C PRO A 426 -19.62 4.74 -18.73
N ASP A 427 -18.87 3.76 -19.22
CA ASP A 427 -19.37 2.80 -20.21
C ASP A 427 -20.47 1.92 -19.59
N LEU A 428 -21.72 2.19 -19.99
CA LEU A 428 -22.90 1.48 -19.50
C LEU A 428 -22.83 -0.05 -19.73
N ALA A 429 -22.17 -0.52 -20.79
CA ALA A 429 -22.02 -1.94 -21.05
C ALA A 429 -21.04 -2.57 -20.04
N ALA A 430 -19.95 -1.89 -19.73
CA ALA A 430 -18.98 -2.32 -18.72
C ALA A 430 -19.61 -2.32 -17.32
N VAL A 431 -20.37 -1.27 -16.96
CA VAL A 431 -21.13 -1.20 -15.70
C VAL A 431 -22.10 -2.38 -15.58
N THR A 432 -22.89 -2.65 -16.65
CA THR A 432 -23.83 -3.78 -16.67
C THR A 432 -23.11 -5.12 -16.52
N ALA A 433 -21.96 -5.29 -17.17
CA ALA A 433 -21.15 -6.50 -17.04
C ALA A 433 -20.66 -6.69 -15.60
N LEU A 434 -20.17 -5.62 -14.95
CA LEU A 434 -19.70 -5.68 -13.57
C LEU A 434 -20.83 -6.03 -12.60
N GLN A 435 -22.01 -5.44 -12.79
CA GLN A 435 -23.22 -5.75 -12.00
C GLN A 435 -23.59 -7.22 -12.09
N ASN A 436 -23.50 -7.83 -13.28
CA ASN A 436 -23.80 -9.24 -13.46
C ASN A 436 -22.80 -10.15 -12.74
N VAL A 437 -21.52 -9.79 -12.73
CA VAL A 437 -20.49 -10.53 -11.98
C VAL A 437 -20.71 -10.37 -10.47
N ALA A 438 -20.96 -9.15 -10.00
CA ALA A 438 -21.26 -8.87 -8.60
C ALA A 438 -22.50 -9.66 -8.13
N ALA A 439 -23.59 -9.67 -8.90
CA ALA A 439 -24.79 -10.45 -8.61
C ALA A 439 -24.55 -11.98 -8.61
N LEU A 440 -23.62 -12.48 -9.42
CA LEU A 440 -23.22 -13.88 -9.38
C LEU A 440 -22.47 -14.20 -8.09
N VAL A 441 -21.48 -13.39 -7.72
CA VAL A 441 -20.73 -13.54 -6.45
C VAL A 441 -21.69 -13.51 -5.27
N GLU A 442 -22.61 -12.54 -5.25
CA GLU A 442 -23.60 -12.38 -4.21
C GLU A 442 -24.50 -13.61 -4.04
N ARG A 443 -24.96 -14.23 -5.14
CA ARG A 443 -25.75 -15.47 -5.05
C ARG A 443 -24.98 -16.59 -4.37
N HIS A 444 -23.65 -16.67 -4.58
CA HIS A 444 -22.81 -17.64 -3.90
C HIS A 444 -22.60 -17.29 -2.43
N VAL A 445 -22.48 -15.99 -2.10
CA VAL A 445 -22.39 -15.52 -0.70
C VAL A 445 -23.68 -15.86 0.05
N ASN A 446 -24.84 -15.54 -0.51
CA ASN A 446 -26.14 -15.89 0.08
C ASN A 446 -26.30 -17.40 0.35
N GLN A 447 -25.74 -18.26 -0.52
CA GLN A 447 -25.76 -19.71 -0.32
C GLN A 447 -24.82 -20.19 0.79
N ALA A 448 -23.67 -19.52 0.94
CA ALA A 448 -22.68 -19.86 1.95
C ALA A 448 -23.05 -19.31 3.36
N TYR A 449 -23.79 -18.20 3.40
CA TYR A 449 -24.23 -17.51 4.63
C TYR A 449 -25.78 -17.47 4.77
N PRO A 450 -26.49 -18.62 4.74
CA PRO A 450 -27.96 -18.65 4.64
C PRO A 450 -28.71 -18.27 5.93
N GLN A 451 -28.08 -18.36 7.10
CA GLN A 451 -28.76 -18.21 8.40
C GLN A 451 -28.93 -16.77 8.90
N GLN A 452 -28.47 -15.76 8.15
CA GLN A 452 -28.42 -14.38 8.64
C GLN A 452 -29.54 -13.46 8.10
N PHE A 453 -30.40 -13.96 7.21
CA PHE A 453 -31.42 -13.14 6.52
C PHE A 453 -32.88 -13.52 6.78
N GLU A 454 -33.16 -14.54 7.62
CA GLU A 454 -34.55 -14.91 8.00
C GLU A 454 -35.11 -14.09 9.19
N GLY A 455 -34.35 -13.16 9.79
CA GLY A 455 -34.76 -12.41 10.99
C GLY A 455 -35.52 -11.09 10.75
N GLY A 456 -35.71 -10.65 9.51
CA GLY A 456 -36.27 -9.33 9.16
C GLY A 456 -37.79 -9.27 8.97
N ALA A 457 -38.54 -10.30 9.36
CA ALA A 457 -40.00 -10.31 9.25
C ALA A 457 -40.65 -10.90 10.50
N SER A 458 -40.84 -10.06 11.52
CA SER A 458 -41.87 -10.27 12.55
C SER A 458 -42.41 -8.95 13.07
#